data_AF-A0A9P4MRK0-F1
#
_entry.id   AF-A0A9P4MRK0-F1
#
_cell.length_a   1.000
_cell.length_b   1.000
_cell.length_c   1.000
_cell.angle_alpha   90.00
_cell.angle_beta   90.00
_cell.angle_gamma   90.00
#
_symmetry.space_group_name_H-M   'P 1'
#
loop_
_entity.id
_entity.type
_entity.pdbx_description
1 polymer ?
#
loop_
_entity_poly.entity_id
_entity_poly.type
_entity_poly.pdbx_seq_one_letter_code
_entity_poly.pdbx_strand_id
1 'polypeptide(L)'
;MASCAIANGHHQPSYVDDEIAALTLQLEEIDLISSEDKGKYHSGSLPDTQIPFVSLHAEIQAHIAYLNDLKLAHSIAYAVDTDAQAIADAMR
;
A
#
# COMPACT_ATOMS: atom_id res chain seq x y z
N MET A 1 38.04 9.43 2.96
CA MET A 1 37.07 8.35 3.24
C MET A 1 35.88 8.99 3.91
N ALA A 2 34.86 9.34 3.11
CA ALA A 2 33.66 10.00 3.61
C ALA A 2 32.71 8.93 4.15
N SER A 3 32.53 8.93 5.47
CA SER A 3 31.49 8.16 6.15
C SER A 3 30.17 8.84 5.84
N CYS A 4 29.35 8.22 5.00
CA CYS A 4 27.97 8.64 4.80
C CYS A 4 27.18 8.17 6.02
N ALA A 5 26.88 9.11 6.91
CA ALA A 5 25.96 8.91 8.02
C ALA A 5 24.63 8.40 7.45
N ILE A 6 24.26 7.19 7.84
CA ILE A 6 22.91 6.67 7.64
C ILE A 6 21.99 7.63 8.37
N ALA A 7 21.25 8.42 7.59
CA ALA A 7 20.19 9.25 8.11
C ALA A 7 19.14 8.32 8.71
N ASN A 8 19.21 8.12 10.02
CA ASN A 8 18.13 7.55 10.83
C ASN A 8 16.94 8.51 10.77
N GLY A 9 16.21 8.45 9.66
CA GLY A 9 14.88 9.01 9.57
C GLY A 9 13.92 8.05 10.26
N HIS A 10 13.29 8.52 11.34
CA HIS A 10 12.00 8.02 11.83
C HIS A 10 10.91 8.22 10.77
N HIS A 11 11.04 7.58 9.62
CA HIS A 11 10.10 7.61 8.52
C HIS A 11 9.58 6.18 8.37
N GLN A 12 8.33 5.98 7.93
CA GLN A 12 7.80 4.71 7.38
C GLN A 12 6.79 3.85 8.18
N PRO A 13 6.17 4.29 9.30
CA PRO A 13 4.86 3.71 9.66
C PRO A 13 3.71 4.57 9.12
N SER A 14 3.73 5.88 9.40
CA SER A 14 2.60 6.74 9.04
C SER A 14 2.44 6.90 7.54
N TYR A 15 3.54 7.01 6.77
CA TYR A 15 3.46 7.23 5.33
C TYR A 15 2.77 6.09 4.58
N VAL A 16 3.11 4.83 4.91
CA VAL A 16 2.49 3.66 4.29
C VAL A 16 1.01 3.57 4.68
N ASP A 17 0.69 3.84 5.94
CA ASP A 17 -0.69 3.83 6.42
C ASP A 17 -1.54 4.97 5.82
N ASP A 18 -0.96 6.16 5.69
CA ASP A 18 -1.57 7.32 5.04
C ASP A 18 -1.82 7.05 3.54
N GLU A 19 -0.87 6.39 2.86
CA GLU A 19 -1.01 6.00 1.46
C GLU A 19 -2.08 4.92 1.27
N ILE A 20 -2.10 3.89 2.12
CA ILE A 20 -3.17 2.87 2.11
C ILE A 20 -4.53 3.52 2.33
N ALA A 21 -4.65 4.47 3.27
CA ALA A 21 -5.89 5.19 3.52
C ALA A 21 -6.33 6.03 2.32
N ALA A 22 -5.41 6.78 1.69
CA ALA A 22 -5.70 7.57 0.51
C ALA A 22 -6.16 6.71 -0.69
N LEU A 23 -5.51 5.58 -0.92
CA LEU A 23 -5.87 4.64 -1.99
C LEU A 23 -7.20 3.94 -1.73
N THR A 24 -7.50 3.64 -0.46
CA THR A 24 -8.81 3.07 -0.06
C THR A 24 -9.93 4.06 -0.37
N LEU A 25 -9.76 5.35 -0.04
CA LEU A 25 -10.73 6.39 -0.38
C LEU A 25 -10.93 6.52 -1.90
N GLN A 26 -9.88 6.38 -2.71
CA GLN A 26 -10.00 6.39 -4.17
C GLN A 26 -10.78 5.18 -4.69
N LEU A 27 -10.60 3.98 -4.11
CA LEU A 27 -11.41 2.82 -4.47
C LEU A 27 -12.88 3.04 -4.14
N GLU A 28 -13.17 3.60 -2.96
CA GLU A 28 -14.55 3.94 -2.56
C GLU A 28 -15.20 4.91 -3.55
N GLU A 29 -14.46 5.92 -4.03
CA GLU A 29 -14.94 6.85 -5.05
C GLU A 29 -15.26 6.15 -6.38
N ILE A 30 -14.35 5.28 -6.86
CA ILE A 30 -14.55 4.51 -8.09
C ILE A 30 -15.77 3.59 -7.96
N ASP A 31 -15.95 2.94 -6.80
CA ASP A 31 -17.08 2.07 -6.52
C ASP A 31 -18.40 2.82 -6.51
N LEU A 32 -18.44 4.02 -5.92
CA LEU A 32 -19.61 4.90 -5.92
C LEU A 32 -20.01 5.29 -7.36
N ILE A 33 -19.05 5.75 -8.17
CA ILE A 33 -19.28 6.10 -9.57
C ILE A 33 -19.81 4.90 -10.35
N SER A 34 -19.22 3.72 -10.15
CA SER A 34 -19.67 2.48 -10.80
C SER A 34 -21.12 2.13 -10.41
N SER A 35 -21.52 2.42 -9.17
CA SER A 35 -22.84 2.11 -8.63
C SER A 35 -23.93 3.01 -9.19
N GLU A 36 -23.63 4.29 -9.45
CA GLU A 36 -24.53 5.28 -10.07
C GLU A 36 -24.77 5.02 -11.56
N ASP A 37 -23.90 4.23 -12.19
CA ASP A 37 -23.97 3.86 -13.61
C ASP A 37 -24.61 2.48 -13.86
N LYS A 38 -24.98 1.75 -12.80
CA LYS A 38 -25.62 0.43 -12.93
C LYS A 38 -26.94 0.52 -13.70
N GLY A 39 -27.06 -0.26 -14.76
CA GLY A 39 -28.27 -0.37 -15.59
C GLY A 39 -28.34 0.58 -16.80
N LYS A 40 -27.34 1.45 -17.00
CA LYS A 40 -27.29 2.34 -18.18
C LYS A 40 -26.80 1.65 -19.46
N TYR A 41 -26.12 0.50 -19.35
CA TYR A 41 -25.44 -0.14 -20.46
C TYR A 41 -25.83 -1.61 -20.63
N HIS A 42 -25.81 -2.09 -21.88
CA HIS A 42 -26.10 -3.47 -22.21
C HIS A 42 -25.00 -4.40 -21.66
N SER A 43 -25.36 -5.61 -21.22
CA SER A 43 -24.36 -6.57 -20.74
C SER A 43 -23.32 -6.87 -21.83
N GLY A 44 -22.04 -6.67 -21.53
CA GLY A 44 -20.93 -6.86 -22.49
C GLY A 44 -20.53 -5.61 -23.27
N SER A 45 -21.21 -4.47 -23.08
CA SER A 45 -20.91 -3.18 -23.70
C SER A 45 -20.53 -2.16 -22.62
N LEU A 46 -19.34 -2.31 -22.03
CA LEU A 46 -18.77 -1.25 -21.19
C LEU A 46 -18.47 -0.04 -22.08
N PRO A 47 -18.94 1.17 -21.73
CA PRO A 47 -18.51 2.39 -22.40
C PRO A 47 -16.99 2.53 -22.35
N ASP A 48 -16.40 3.12 -23.39
CA ASP A 48 -14.96 3.44 -23.40
C ASP A 48 -14.55 4.26 -22.18
N THR A 49 -15.47 5.06 -21.62
CA THR A 49 -15.25 5.84 -20.40
C THR A 49 -15.12 4.98 -19.14
N GLN A 50 -15.62 3.74 -19.12
CA GLN A 50 -15.56 2.85 -17.96
C GLN A 50 -14.34 1.92 -17.96
N ILE A 51 -13.73 1.66 -19.12
CA ILE A 51 -12.54 0.80 -19.25
C ILE A 51 -11.36 1.29 -18.38
N PRO A 52 -11.04 2.61 -18.31
CA PRO A 52 -9.99 3.12 -17.44
C PRO A 52 -10.28 2.89 -15.96
N PHE A 53 -11.54 3.00 -15.51
CA PHE A 53 -11.90 2.80 -14.10
C PHE A 53 -11.70 1.35 -13.66
N VAL A 54 -12.03 0.38 -14.50
CA VAL A 54 -11.78 -1.04 -14.20
C VAL A 54 -10.28 -1.32 -14.06
N SER A 55 -9.48 -0.75 -14.95
CA SER A 55 -8.02 -0.92 -14.93
C SER A 55 -7.39 -0.25 -13.71
N LEU A 56 -7.81 0.99 -13.43
CA LEU A 56 -7.35 1.76 -12.27
C LEU A 56 -7.76 1.10 -10.95
N HIS A 57 -8.98 0.58 -10.86
CA HIS A 57 -9.44 -0.16 -9.68
C HIS A 57 -8.55 -1.37 -9.40
N ALA A 58 -8.24 -2.18 -10.41
CA ALA A 58 -7.34 -3.33 -10.27
C ALA A 58 -5.92 -2.91 -9.87
N GLU A 59 -5.41 -1.81 -10.42
CA GLU A 59 -4.10 -1.25 -10.09
C GLU A 59 -4.03 -0.78 -8.63
N ILE A 60 -5.03 -0.03 -8.16
CA ILE A 60 -5.08 0.45 -6.78
C ILE A 60 -5.16 -0.73 -5.80
N GLN A 61 -5.96 -1.76 -6.10
CA GLN A 61 -6.03 -2.96 -5.26
C GLN A 61 -4.67 -3.69 -5.17
N ALA A 62 -3.98 -3.83 -6.30
CA ALA A 62 -2.65 -4.44 -6.33
C ALA A 62 -1.63 -3.61 -5.53
N HIS A 63 -1.71 -2.28 -5.62
CA HIS A 63 -0.81 -1.39 -4.88
C HIS A 63 -1.07 -1.40 -3.37
N ILE A 64 -2.33 -1.44 -2.93
CA ILE A 64 -2.66 -1.64 -1.50
C ILE A 64 -2.10 -2.98 -0.99
N ALA A 65 -2.21 -4.07 -1.77
CA ALA A 65 -1.64 -5.35 -1.38
C ALA A 65 -0.11 -5.27 -1.23
N TYR A 66 0.57 -4.64 -2.20
CA TYR A 66 2.00 -4.39 -2.13
C TYR A 66 2.42 -3.58 -0.89
N LEU A 67 1.70 -2.52 -0.54
CA LEU A 67 1.99 -1.69 0.64
C LEU A 67 1.81 -2.48 1.96
N ASN A 68 0.81 -3.35 2.03
CA ASN A 68 0.62 -4.23 3.18
C ASN A 68 1.76 -5.24 3.31
N ASP A 69 2.22 -5.83 2.20
CA ASP A 69 3.36 -6.73 2.20
C ASP A 69 4.64 -6.00 2.62
N LEU A 70 4.86 -4.77 2.15
CA LEU A 70 5.98 -3.94 2.55
C LEU A 70 5.96 -3.64 4.06
N LYS A 71 4.80 -3.27 4.59
CA LYS A 71 4.61 -3.02 6.03
C LYS A 71 4.94 -4.27 6.86
N LEU A 72 4.49 -5.45 6.41
CA LEU A 72 4.81 -6.72 7.06
C LEU A 72 6.32 -7.01 7.00
N ALA A 73 6.95 -6.85 5.84
CA ALA A 73 8.38 -7.07 5.66
C ALA A 73 9.22 -6.17 6.58
N HIS A 74 8.87 -4.89 6.70
CA HIS A 74 9.53 -3.96 7.64
C HIS A 74 9.33 -4.39 9.10
N SER A 75 8.12 -4.81 9.47
CA SER A 75 7.87 -5.29 10.84
C SER A 75 8.70 -6.53 11.18
N ILE A 76 8.86 -7.47 10.25
CA ILE A 76 9.69 -8.67 10.44
C ILE A 76 11.17 -8.25 10.55
N ALA A 77 11.66 -7.40 9.65
CA ALA A 77 13.04 -6.95 9.67
C ALA A 77 13.39 -6.24 10.99
N TYR A 78 12.49 -5.38 11.47
CA TYR A 78 12.66 -4.70 12.76
C TYR A 78 12.71 -5.70 13.92
N ALA A 79 11.79 -6.65 14.00
CA ALA A 79 11.77 -7.66 15.05
C ALA A 79 13.06 -8.50 15.08
N VAL A 80 13.53 -8.93 13.90
CA VAL A 80 14.78 -9.70 13.77
C VAL A 80 15.98 -8.89 14.25
N ASP A 81 16.09 -7.62 13.85
CA ASP A 81 17.19 -6.74 14.27
C ASP A 81 17.18 -6.51 15.79
N THR A 82 16.01 -6.23 16.37
CA THR A 82 15.86 -6.02 17.82
C THR A 82 16.19 -7.27 18.62
N ASP A 83 15.74 -8.44 18.17
CA ASP A 83 15.99 -9.70 18.86
C ASP A 83 17.46 -10.11 18.77
N ALA A 84 18.10 -9.90 17.61
CA ALA A 84 19.52 -10.15 17.44
C ALA A 84 20.37 -9.31 18.41
N GLN A 85 20.02 -8.04 18.57
CA GLN A 85 20.69 -7.15 19.51
C GLN A 85 20.48 -7.60 20.97
N ALA A 86 19.25 -7.97 21.34
CA ALA A 86 18.94 -8.45 22.68
C ALA A 86 19.70 -9.75 23.04
N ILE A 87 19.84 -10.68 22.07
CA ILE A 87 20.63 -11.90 22.24
C ILE A 87 22.11 -11.56 22.44
N ALA A 88 22.65 -10.65 21.62
CA ALA A 88 24.05 -10.24 21.74
C ALA A 88 24.35 -9.62 23.11
N ASP A 89 23.43 -8.83 23.65
CA ASP A 89 23.56 -8.21 24.97
C ASP A 89 23.44 -9.23 26.12
N ALA A 90 22.61 -10.27 25.96
CA ALA A 90 22.46 -11.33 26.96
C ALA A 90 23.65 -12.31 27.02
N MET A 91 24.44 -12.38 25.95
CA MET A 91 25.64 -13.24 25.86
C MET A 91 26.93 -12.54 26.30
N ARG A 92 26.84 -11.28 26.74
CA ARG A 92 27.97 -10.44 27.12
C ARG A 92 28.19 -10.42 28.63
#